data_AF-A0A942AB56-F1
#
_entry.id   AF-A0A942AB56-F1
#
_cell.length_a   1.000
_cell.length_b   1.000
_cell.length_c   1.000
_cell.angle_alpha   90.00
_cell.angle_beta   90.00
_cell.angle_gamma   90.00
#
_symmetry.space_group_name_H-M   'P 1'
#
loop_
_entity.id
_entity.type
_entity.pdbx_description
1 polymer ?
#
loop_
_entity_poly.entity_id
_entity_poly.type
_entity_poly.pdbx_seq_one_letter_code
_entity_poly.pdbx_strand_id
1 'polypeptide(L)' 'MLSNLDCSILKELDRQNIKSDVISIVMNRLDTNDKKNDFLSFMIDNRNVLISLKDIFSELNIITK' A
#
# COMPACT_ATOMS: atom_id res chain seq x y z
N MET A 1 -11.05 -15.43 0.99
CA MET A 1 -10.10 -15.35 -0.14
C MET A 1 -9.62 -13.92 -0.21
N LEU A 2 -8.31 -13.68 -0.31
CA LEU A 2 -7.81 -12.33 -0.60
C LEU A 2 -8.35 -11.89 -1.96
N SER A 3 -8.78 -10.64 -2.05
CA SER A 3 -9.19 -10.08 -3.34
C SER A 3 -7.97 -9.94 -4.25
N ASN A 4 -8.17 -9.94 -5.56
CA ASN A 4 -7.10 -9.67 -6.52
C ASN A 4 -6.39 -8.33 -6.23
N LEU A 5 -7.14 -7.36 -5.71
CA LEU A 5 -6.63 -6.04 -5.34
C LEU A 5 -5.69 -6.12 -4.13
N ASP A 6 -6.07 -6.87 -3.09
CA ASP A 6 -5.21 -7.11 -1.93
C ASP A 6 -3.90 -7.78 -2.35
N CYS A 7 -3.98 -8.80 -3.22
CA CYS A 7 -2.80 -9.48 -3.75
C CYS A 7 -1.87 -8.55 -4.54
N SER A 8 -2.42 -7.58 -5.30
CA SER A 8 -1.62 -6.60 -6.04
C SER A 8 -0.89 -5.65 -5.09
N ILE A 9 -1.58 -5.15 -4.06
CA ILE A 9 -0.96 -4.26 -3.06
C ILE A 9 0.15 -4.99 -2.29
N LEU A 10 -0.11 -6.23 -1.85
CA LEU A 10 0.89 -7.04 -1.16
C LEU A 10 2.14 -7.26 -2.02
N LYS A 11 1.98 -7.55 -3.31
CA LYS A 11 3.13 -7.71 -4.23
C LYS A 11 3.99 -6.45 -4.33
N GLU A 12 3.38 -5.28 -4.42
CA GLU A 12 4.14 -4.03 -4.49
C GLU A 12 4.82 -3.70 -3.15
N LEU A 13 4.18 -3.99 -2.02
CA LEU A 13 4.80 -3.82 -0.69
C LEU A 13 5.96 -4.80 -0.45
N ASP A 14 5.80 -6.07 -0.85
CA ASP A 14 6.84 -7.10 -0.77
C ASP A 14 8.04 -6.73 -1.66
N ARG A 15 7.79 -6.18 -2.84
CA ARG A 15 8.83 -5.68 -3.76
C ARG A 15 9.66 -4.54 -3.16
N GLN A 16 9.06 -3.74 -2.28
CA GLN A 16 9.73 -2.68 -1.51
C GLN A 16 10.43 -3.21 -0.25
N ASN A 17 10.41 -4.53 -0.01
CA ASN A 17 10.98 -5.19 1.15
C ASN A 17 10.44 -4.64 2.48
N ILE A 18 9.15 -4.28 2.50
CA ILE A 18 8.46 -3.76 3.69
C ILE A 18 8.21 -4.91 4.66
N LYS A 19 8.43 -4.66 5.96
CA LYS A 19 8.22 -5.67 7.00
C LYS A 19 6.73 -6.00 7.16
N SER A 20 6.42 -7.24 7.51
CA SER A 20 5.03 -7.72 7.55
C SER A 20 4.16 -7.00 8.59
N ASP A 21 4.74 -6.50 9.69
CA ASP A 21 4.06 -5.70 10.70
C ASP A 21 3.53 -4.39 10.10
N VAL A 22 4.36 -3.72 9.29
CA VAL A 22 3.97 -2.51 8.55
C VAL A 22 2.91 -2.83 7.50
N ILE A 23 3.09 -3.92 6.73
CA ILE A 23 2.11 -4.37 5.73
C ILE A 23 0.74 -4.57 6.38
N SER A 24 0.68 -5.21 7.55
CA SER A 24 -0.59 -5.40 8.27
C SER A 24 -1.25 -4.08 8.65
N ILE A 25 -0.47 -3.07 9.06
CA ILE A 25 -0.99 -1.74 9.39
C ILE A 25 -1.55 -1.05 8.13
N VAL A 26 -0.81 -1.10 7.02
CA VAL A 26 -1.22 -0.55 5.72
C VAL A 26 -2.54 -1.19 5.28
N MET A 27 -2.59 -2.51 5.23
CA MET A 27 -3.78 -3.25 4.78
C MET A 27 -5.00 -3.01 5.67
N ASN A 28 -4.82 -2.87 6.99
CA ASN A 28 -5.93 -2.54 7.90
C ASN A 28 -6.49 -1.14 7.69
N ARG A 29 -5.66 -0.18 7.24
CA ARG A 29 -6.09 1.19 6.94
C ARG A 29 -6.80 1.32 5.59
N LEU A 30 -6.53 0.40 4.66
CA LEU A 30 -7.16 0.33 3.35
C LEU A 30 -8.46 -0.50 3.44
N ASP A 31 -9.44 0.01 4.18
CA ASP A 31 -10.70 -0.69 4.50
C ASP A 31 -11.71 -0.74 3.34
N THR A 32 -11.58 0.14 2.34
CA THR A 32 -12.43 0.17 1.14
C THR A 32 -11.64 -0.11 -0.13
N ASN A 33 -12.32 -0.58 -1.18
CA ASN A 33 -11.69 -0.81 -2.48
C ASN A 33 -11.18 0.48 -3.13
N ASP A 34 -11.84 1.62 -2.89
CA ASP A 34 -11.39 2.92 -3.43
C ASP A 34 -10.02 3.30 -2.85
N LYS A 35 -9.88 3.24 -1.52
CA LYS A 35 -8.60 3.50 -0.84
C LYS A 35 -7.50 2.54 -1.31
N LYS A 36 -7.84 1.27 -1.49
CA LYS A 36 -6.92 0.26 -2.02
C LYS A 36 -6.46 0.61 -3.43
N ASN A 37 -7.36 1.06 -4.30
CA ASN A 37 -7.02 1.45 -5.67
C ASN A 37 -6.14 2.70 -5.70
N ASP A 38 -6.44 3.70 -4.87
CA ASP A 38 -5.63 4.92 -4.76
C ASP A 38 -4.21 4.58 -4.28
N PHE A 39 -4.12 3.75 -3.24
CA PHE A 39 -2.83 3.32 -2.70
C PHE A 39 -2.03 2.48 -3.69
N LEU A 40 -2.69 1.55 -4.38
CA LEU A 40 -2.05 0.76 -5.43
C LEU A 40 -1.54 1.64 -6.57
N SER A 41 -2.31 2.67 -6.96
CA SER A 41 -1.89 3.62 -8.00
C SER A 41 -0.63 4.37 -7.58
N PHE A 42 -0.58 4.87 -6.34
CA PHE A 42 0.63 5.47 -5.76
C PHE A 42 1.84 4.52 -5.81
N MET A 43 1.66 3.26 -5.43
CA MET A 43 2.73 2.26 -5.45
C MET A 43 3.22 1.98 -6.87
N ILE A 44 2.31 1.92 -7.85
CA ILE A 44 2.64 1.71 -9.27
C ILE A 44 3.39 2.91 -9.85
N ASP A 45 2.95 4.14 -9.56
CA ASP A 45 3.60 5.37 -10.01
C ASP A 45 5.04 5.46 -9.50
N ASN A 46 5.28 4.93 -8.29
CA ASN A 46 6.58 4.91 -7.65
C ASN A 46 7.29 3.56 -7.75
N ARG A 47 6.86 2.65 -8.64
CA ARG A 47 7.36 1.27 -8.70
C ARG A 47 8.88 1.18 -8.82
N ASN A 48 9.52 2.11 -9.52
CA ASN A 48 10.96 2.09 -9.80
C ASN A 48 11.81 2.80 -8.73
N VAL A 49 11.19 3.29 -7.67
CA VAL A 49 11.85 4.05 -6.59
C VAL A 49 11.65 3.30 -5.28
N LEU A 50 12.66 3.32 -4.41
CA LEU A 50 12.51 2.84 -3.05
C LEU A 50 11.71 3.86 -2.24
N ILE A 51 10.49 3.49 -1.87
CA ILE A 51 9.60 4.37 -1.11
C ILE A 51 9.94 4.25 0.36
N SER A 52 10.15 5.37 1.03
CA SER A 52 10.39 5.35 2.47
C SER A 52 9.10 5.04 3.23
N LEU A 53 9.23 4.46 4.42
CA LEU A 53 8.08 4.25 5.31
C LEU A 53 7.32 5.56 5.58
N LYS A 54 8.05 6.67 5.70
CA LYS A 54 7.46 7.99 5.92
C LYS A 54 6.54 8.39 4.77
N ASP A 55 6.94 8.12 3.53
CA ASP A 55 6.15 8.47 2.35
C ASP A 55 4.91 7.58 2.24
N ILE A 56 5.05 6.28 2.50
CA ILE A 56 3.90 5.34 2.59
C ILE A 56 2.88 5.81 3.62
N PHE A 57 3.31 6.15 4.83
CA PHE A 57 2.39 6.62 5.87
C PHE A 57 1.81 8.00 5.56
N SER A 58 2.55 8.86 4.87
CA SER A 58 2.05 10.16 4.43
C SER A 58 0.92 9.98 3.42
N GLU A 59 1.11 9.11 2.42
CA GLU A 59 0.10 8.79 1.42
C GLU A 59 -1.13 8.13 2.07
N LEU A 60 -0.93 7.18 2.99
CA LEU A 60 -2.04 6.57 3.73
C LEU A 60 -2.87 7.61 4.48
N ASN A 61 -2.25 8.62 5.08
CA ASN A 61 -2.98 9.69 5.78
C ASN A 61 -3.74 10.62 4.82
N ILE A 62 -3.35 10.70 3.55
CA ILE A 62 -4.10 11.44 2.50
C ILE A 62 -5.31 10.62 2.06
N ILE A 63 -5.12 9.32 1.77
CA ILE A 63 -6.16 8.41 1.28
C ILE A 63 -7.22 8.10 2.34
N THR A 64 -6.83 8.05 3.62
CA THR A 64 -7.75 7.71 4.74
C THR A 64 -8.46 8.91 5.35
N LYS A 65 -8.18 10.12 4.84
CA LYS A 65 -8.80 11.37 5.27
C LYS A 65 -10.22 11.51 4.75
#